data_AF-F6SRN6-F1
#
_entry.id   AF-F6SRN6-F1
#
_cell.length_a   1.000
_cell.length_b   1.000
_cell.length_c   1.000
_cell.angle_alpha   90.00
_cell.angle_beta   90.00
_cell.angle_gamma   90.00
#
_symmetry.space_group_name_H-M   'P 1'
#
loop_
_entity.id
_entity.type
_entity.pdbx_description
1 polymer ?
#
loop_
_entity_poly.entity_id
_entity_poly.type
_entity_poly.pdbx_seq_one_letter_code
_entity_poly.pdbx_strand_id
1 'polypeptide(L)'
;MPDEIKKKEMFKLLEEQFDAEKTYQIEQTDNFVRKLESFVRDHQKVEMERLTKTSAKEQAALQRQKDAEKEQNIRAIPVNLGKDEIERKKREINSSHIEECVRIRGSLLLKQEEREKEVLCQQEEILASVEDERKKMLEKIEQDYQESMRNVEGVYEIRKLELNQKNGAVSAYNDTADGEYDTYL
;
A
#
# COMPACT_ATOMS: atom_id res chain seq x y z
N MET A 1 -11.54 17.85 49.20
CA MET A 1 -11.83 18.98 48.29
C MET A 1 -12.61 18.44 47.09
N PRO A 2 -13.85 18.89 46.86
CA PRO A 2 -14.68 18.48 45.71
C PRO A 2 -14.03 18.71 44.33
N ASP A 3 -13.10 19.66 44.23
CA ASP A 3 -12.46 20.04 42.97
C ASP A 3 -11.42 19.04 42.45
N GLU A 4 -10.76 18.27 43.33
CA GLU A 4 -9.80 17.23 42.91
C GLU A 4 -10.51 15.99 42.34
N ILE A 5 -11.70 15.69 42.84
CA ILE A 5 -12.53 14.58 42.35
C ILE A 5 -13.06 14.93 40.95
N LYS A 6 -13.61 16.14 40.79
CA LYS A 6 -14.05 16.65 39.48
C LYS A 6 -12.92 16.75 38.47
N LYS A 7 -11.70 17.12 38.89
CA LYS A 7 -10.48 17.07 38.05
C LYS A 7 -10.28 15.65 37.52
N LYS A 8 -10.18 14.66 38.41
CA LYS A 8 -9.92 13.27 38.02
C LYS A 8 -10.99 12.73 37.07
N GLU A 9 -12.27 13.02 37.33
CA GLU A 9 -13.37 12.62 36.45
C GLU A 9 -13.29 13.28 35.08
N MET A 10 -12.97 14.57 35.01
CA MET A 10 -12.80 15.28 33.73
C MET A 10 -11.63 14.73 32.91
N PHE A 11 -10.48 14.47 33.54
CA PHE A 11 -9.33 13.86 32.85
C PHE A 11 -9.66 12.47 32.33
N LYS A 12 -10.37 11.66 33.12
CA LYS A 12 -10.81 10.33 32.70
C LYS A 12 -11.74 10.39 31.47
N LEU A 13 -12.69 11.33 31.45
CA LEU A 13 -13.57 11.51 30.29
C LEU A 13 -12.81 11.97 29.03
N LEU A 14 -11.79 12.82 29.20
CA LEU A 14 -10.95 13.26 28.08
C LEU A 14 -10.06 12.14 27.55
N GLU A 15 -9.48 11.33 28.45
CA GLU A 15 -8.74 10.12 28.08
C GLU A 15 -9.62 9.14 27.29
N GLU A 16 -10.83 8.85 27.78
CA GLU A 16 -11.81 8.01 27.08
C GLU A 16 -12.16 8.57 25.68
N GLN A 17 -12.28 9.89 25.54
CA GLN A 17 -12.56 10.54 24.26
C GLN A 17 -11.38 10.41 23.29
N PHE A 18 -10.16 10.68 23.74
CA PHE A 18 -8.96 10.56 22.89
C PHE A 18 -8.66 9.11 22.51
N ASP A 19 -8.92 8.16 23.41
CA ASP A 19 -8.82 6.74 23.11
C ASP A 19 -9.81 6.33 22.02
N ALA A 20 -11.07 6.76 22.13
CA ALA A 20 -12.09 6.49 21.11
C ALA A 20 -11.72 7.09 19.74
N GLU A 21 -11.19 8.32 19.73
CA GLU A 21 -10.72 8.97 18.50
C GLU A 21 -9.53 8.23 17.87
N LYS A 22 -8.55 7.86 18.68
CA LYS A 22 -7.39 7.05 18.26
C LYS A 22 -7.83 5.73 17.65
N THR A 23 -8.71 4.98 18.33
CA THR A 23 -9.26 3.71 17.81
C THR A 23 -9.97 3.93 16.49
N TYR A 24 -10.79 4.96 16.37
CA TYR A 24 -11.48 5.29 15.13
C TYR A 24 -10.50 5.58 13.98
N GLN A 25 -9.45 6.37 14.23
CA GLN A 25 -8.43 6.69 13.21
C GLN A 25 -7.63 5.44 12.78
N ILE A 26 -7.30 4.54 13.72
CA ILE A 26 -6.67 3.25 13.40
C ILE A 26 -7.59 2.41 12.51
N GLU A 27 -8.87 2.30 12.85
CA GLU A 27 -9.84 1.55 12.05
C GLU A 27 -10.02 2.13 10.64
N GLN A 28 -10.05 3.45 10.49
CA GLN A 28 -10.10 4.10 9.18
C GLN A 28 -8.84 3.79 8.36
N THR A 29 -7.66 3.86 8.99
CA THR A 29 -6.38 3.53 8.35
C THR A 29 -6.36 2.08 7.89
N ASP A 30 -6.78 1.13 8.74
CA ASP A 30 -6.83 -0.28 8.41
C ASP A 30 -7.86 -0.59 7.31
N ASN A 31 -9.00 0.10 7.32
CA ASN A 31 -9.99 -0.03 6.25
C ASN A 31 -9.47 0.49 4.92
N PHE A 32 -8.75 1.61 4.92
CA PHE A 32 -8.14 2.16 3.73
C PHE A 32 -7.07 1.23 3.16
N VAL A 33 -6.17 0.73 4.01
CA VAL A 33 -5.10 -0.20 3.60
C VAL A 33 -5.68 -1.48 3.02
N ARG A 34 -6.67 -2.10 3.68
CA ARG A 34 -7.34 -3.30 3.14
C ARG A 34 -7.95 -3.08 1.75
N LYS A 35 -8.57 -1.93 1.51
CA LYS A 35 -9.11 -1.59 0.18
C LYS A 35 -8.00 -1.42 -0.85
N LEU A 36 -6.90 -0.78 -0.47
CA LEU A 36 -5.75 -0.58 -1.35
C LEU A 36 -5.08 -1.91 -1.71
N GLU A 37 -4.86 -2.79 -0.74
CA GLU A 37 -4.35 -4.14 -0.95
C GLU A 37 -5.24 -4.96 -1.89
N SER A 38 -6.56 -4.89 -1.71
CA SER A 38 -7.53 -5.54 -2.61
C SER A 38 -7.37 -5.02 -4.04
N PHE A 39 -7.27 -3.70 -4.21
CA PHE A 39 -7.11 -3.09 -5.53
C PHE A 39 -5.80 -3.53 -6.20
N VAL A 40 -4.70 -3.60 -5.44
CA VAL A 40 -3.40 -4.09 -5.95
C VAL A 40 -3.50 -5.55 -6.40
N ARG A 41 -4.17 -6.42 -5.62
CA ARG A 41 -4.39 -7.83 -5.98
C ARG A 41 -5.30 -8.00 -7.19
N ASP A 42 -6.33 -7.18 -7.32
CA ASP A 42 -7.22 -7.20 -8.50
C ASP A 42 -6.48 -6.75 -9.75
N HIS A 43 -5.70 -5.67 -9.66
CA HIS A 43 -4.83 -5.22 -10.74
C HIS A 43 -3.83 -6.31 -11.15
N GLN A 44 -3.23 -7.00 -10.17
CA GLN A 44 -2.33 -8.13 -10.41
C GLN A 44 -2.99 -9.21 -11.25
N LYS A 45 -4.20 -9.61 -10.86
CA LYS A 45 -4.95 -10.64 -11.58
C LYS A 45 -5.19 -10.22 -13.04
N VAL A 46 -5.58 -8.97 -13.26
CA VAL A 46 -5.84 -8.43 -14.61
C VAL A 46 -4.56 -8.41 -15.46
N GLU A 47 -3.43 -7.96 -14.91
CA GLU A 47 -2.16 -7.94 -15.65
C GLU A 47 -1.67 -9.36 -15.98
N MET A 48 -1.79 -10.31 -15.04
CA MET A 48 -1.45 -11.71 -15.29
C MET A 48 -2.33 -12.32 -16.39
N GLU A 49 -3.64 -12.11 -16.35
CA GLU A 49 -4.54 -12.56 -17.41
C GLU A 49 -4.20 -11.93 -18.77
N ARG A 50 -3.85 -10.65 -18.77
CA ARG A 50 -3.45 -9.93 -20.00
C ARG A 50 -2.15 -10.51 -20.56
N LEU A 51 -1.19 -10.83 -19.70
CA LEU A 51 0.08 -11.43 -20.08
C LEU A 51 -0.12 -12.82 -20.68
N THR A 52 -0.90 -13.69 -20.05
CA THR A 52 -1.23 -15.02 -20.58
C THR A 52 -1.93 -14.94 -21.93
N LYS A 53 -2.93 -14.05 -22.07
CA LYS A 53 -3.65 -13.86 -23.35
C LYS A 53 -2.74 -13.35 -24.46
N THR A 54 -1.82 -12.45 -24.15
CA THR A 54 -0.87 -11.90 -25.11
C THR A 54 0.16 -12.94 -25.53
N SER A 55 0.72 -13.69 -24.58
CA SER A 55 1.64 -14.81 -24.85
C SER A 55 0.99 -15.86 -25.75
N ALA A 56 -0.25 -16.28 -25.45
CA ALA A 56 -0.97 -17.25 -26.27
C ALA A 56 -1.18 -16.76 -27.72
N LYS A 57 -1.48 -15.47 -27.90
CA LYS A 57 -1.62 -14.85 -29.23
C LYS A 57 -0.29 -14.81 -29.97
N GLU A 58 0.81 -14.42 -29.31
CA GLU A 58 2.15 -14.39 -29.88
C GLU A 58 2.60 -15.79 -30.32
N GLN A 59 2.39 -16.81 -29.47
CA GLN A 59 2.69 -18.20 -29.80
C GLN A 59 1.88 -18.69 -31.00
N ALA A 60 0.58 -18.41 -31.04
CA ALA A 60 -0.28 -18.81 -32.15
C ALA A 60 0.09 -18.11 -33.47
N ALA A 61 0.44 -16.81 -33.41
CA ALA A 61 0.87 -16.06 -34.58
C ALA A 61 2.19 -16.59 -35.15
N LEU A 62 3.16 -16.86 -34.27
CA LEU A 62 4.46 -17.37 -34.67
C LEU A 62 4.38 -18.80 -35.21
N GLN A 63 3.54 -19.64 -34.62
CA GLN A 63 3.28 -20.99 -35.13
C GLN A 63 2.73 -20.94 -36.56
N ARG A 64 1.72 -20.09 -36.82
CA ARG A 64 1.16 -19.90 -38.17
C ARG A 64 2.20 -19.40 -39.17
N GLN A 65 3.07 -18.47 -38.75
CA GLN A 65 4.15 -17.97 -39.59
C GLN A 65 5.11 -19.10 -39.97
N LYS A 66 5.51 -19.93 -39.01
CA LYS A 66 6.41 -21.05 -39.24
C LYS A 66 5.80 -22.13 -40.11
N ASP A 67 4.51 -22.44 -39.91
CA ASP A 67 3.81 -23.41 -40.76
C ASP A 67 3.68 -22.92 -42.21
N ALA A 68 3.49 -21.61 -42.42
CA ALA A 68 3.50 -21.00 -43.74
C ALA A 68 4.89 -21.05 -44.41
N GLU A 69 5.96 -20.78 -43.66
CA GLU A 69 7.35 -20.88 -44.13
C GLU A 69 7.70 -22.32 -44.54
N LYS A 70 7.30 -23.30 -43.72
CA LYS A 70 7.45 -24.73 -44.03
C LYS A 70 6.74 -25.08 -45.35
N GLU A 71 5.49 -24.67 -45.52
CA GLU A 71 4.72 -24.94 -46.72
C GLU A 71 5.36 -24.29 -47.96
N GLN A 72 5.88 -23.06 -47.83
CA GLN A 72 6.64 -22.40 -48.89
C GLN A 72 7.92 -23.17 -49.24
N ASN A 73 8.65 -23.67 -48.25
CA ASN A 73 9.86 -24.46 -48.45
C ASN A 73 9.57 -25.80 -49.15
N ILE A 74 8.45 -26.45 -48.82
CA ILE A 74 8.00 -27.68 -49.51
C ILE A 74 7.66 -27.38 -50.97
N ARG A 75 6.97 -26.27 -51.26
CA ARG A 75 6.62 -25.85 -52.64
C ARG A 75 7.83 -25.44 -53.47
N ALA A 76 8.88 -24.95 -52.83
CA ALA A 76 10.12 -24.56 -53.48
C ALA A 76 11.01 -25.76 -53.91
N ILE A 77 10.64 -27.00 -53.57
CA ILE A 77 11.38 -28.20 -54.00
C ILE A 77 11.30 -28.31 -55.54
N PRO A 78 12.45 -28.36 -56.25
CA PRO A 78 12.44 -28.48 -57.70
C PRO A 78 11.77 -29.78 -58.18
N VAL A 79 10.84 -29.66 -59.12
CA VAL A 79 10.05 -30.78 -59.67
C VAL A 79 10.83 -31.72 -60.57
N ASN A 80 12.03 -31.30 -61.01
CA ASN A 80 12.94 -32.10 -61.83
C ASN A 80 13.77 -33.10 -60.99
N LEU A 81 13.61 -33.10 -59.68
CA LEU A 81 14.23 -34.10 -58.81
C LEU A 81 13.48 -35.45 -58.91
N GLY A 82 14.21 -36.55 -58.71
CA GLY A 82 13.60 -37.88 -58.59
C GLY A 82 12.65 -37.96 -57.38
N LYS A 83 11.63 -38.81 -57.45
CA LYS A 83 10.62 -38.96 -56.38
C LYS A 83 11.23 -39.21 -55.00
N ASP A 84 12.27 -40.05 -54.93
CA ASP A 84 12.95 -40.36 -53.67
C ASP A 84 13.70 -39.16 -53.10
N GLU A 85 14.30 -38.34 -53.95
CA GLU A 85 15.01 -37.11 -53.58
C GLU A 85 14.02 -36.04 -53.08
N ILE A 86 12.84 -35.93 -53.72
CA ILE A 86 11.75 -35.05 -53.26
C ILE A 86 11.27 -35.47 -51.87
N GLU A 87 11.01 -36.76 -51.66
CA GLU A 87 10.58 -37.28 -50.36
C GLU A 87 11.66 -37.17 -49.28
N ARG A 88 12.95 -37.27 -49.65
CA ARG A 88 14.05 -36.98 -48.71
C ARG A 88 14.02 -35.51 -48.26
N LYS A 89 13.93 -34.56 -49.21
CA LYS A 89 13.89 -33.12 -48.91
C LYS A 89 12.67 -32.72 -48.07
N LYS A 90 11.48 -33.29 -48.34
CA LYS A 90 10.30 -33.05 -47.50
C LYS A 90 10.51 -33.50 -46.05
N ARG A 91 11.17 -34.64 -45.84
CA ARG A 91 11.49 -35.14 -44.50
C ARG A 91 12.51 -34.25 -43.78
N GLU A 92 13.54 -33.79 -44.49
CA GLU A 92 14.52 -32.83 -43.94
C GLU A 92 13.85 -31.52 -43.51
N ILE A 93 12.99 -30.94 -44.36
CA ILE A 93 12.23 -29.72 -44.05
C ILE A 93 11.30 -29.95 -42.85
N ASN A 94 10.60 -31.08 -42.79
CA ASN A 94 9.73 -31.42 -41.67
C ASN A 94 10.51 -31.54 -40.35
N SER A 95 11.66 -32.21 -40.36
CA SER A 95 12.51 -32.37 -39.17
C SER A 95 13.01 -31.01 -38.68
N SER A 96 13.56 -30.21 -39.59
CA SER A 96 14.07 -28.87 -39.27
C SER A 96 12.98 -27.95 -38.72
N HIS A 97 11.79 -27.97 -39.32
CA HIS A 97 10.62 -27.21 -38.83
C HIS A 97 10.22 -27.60 -37.41
N ILE A 98 10.18 -28.90 -37.10
CA ILE A 98 9.83 -29.39 -35.76
C ILE A 98 10.85 -28.92 -34.73
N GLU A 99 12.15 -29.07 -35.03
CA GLU A 99 13.23 -28.63 -34.15
C GLU A 99 13.18 -27.12 -33.88
N GLU A 100 12.92 -26.33 -34.92
CA GLU A 100 12.78 -24.89 -34.79
C GLU A 100 11.54 -24.51 -33.96
N CYS A 101 10.38 -25.12 -34.23
CA CYS A 101 9.16 -24.88 -33.47
C CYS A 101 9.33 -25.19 -31.97
N VAL A 102 9.99 -26.31 -31.65
CA VAL A 102 10.27 -26.70 -30.25
C VAL A 102 11.19 -25.67 -29.57
N ARG A 103 12.25 -25.25 -30.27
CA ARG A 103 13.22 -24.26 -29.74
C ARG A 103 12.56 -22.91 -29.48
N ILE A 104 11.79 -22.41 -30.45
CA ILE A 104 11.08 -21.15 -30.35
C ILE A 104 10.06 -21.19 -29.21
N ARG A 105 9.27 -22.27 -29.12
CA ARG A 105 8.29 -22.45 -28.03
C ARG A 105 8.98 -22.45 -26.67
N GLY A 106 10.13 -23.14 -26.53
CA GLY A 106 10.92 -23.12 -25.30
C GLY A 106 11.38 -21.72 -24.93
N SER A 107 11.91 -20.96 -25.89
CA SER A 107 12.33 -19.56 -25.65
C SER A 107 11.16 -18.64 -25.26
N LEU A 108 9.98 -18.81 -25.88
CA LEU A 108 8.81 -18.00 -25.54
C LEU A 108 8.25 -18.33 -24.15
N LEU A 109 8.28 -19.59 -23.73
CA LEU A 109 7.88 -19.98 -22.38
C LEU A 109 8.79 -19.35 -21.33
N LEU A 110 10.12 -19.39 -21.55
CA LEU A 110 11.07 -18.75 -20.63
C LEU A 110 10.82 -17.24 -20.52
N LYS A 111 10.61 -16.55 -21.65
CA LYS A 111 10.28 -15.11 -21.63
C LYS A 111 8.95 -14.82 -20.93
N GLN A 112 7.97 -15.71 -21.05
CA GLN A 112 6.71 -15.58 -20.33
C GLN A 112 6.94 -15.72 -18.82
N GLU A 113 7.69 -16.73 -18.37
CA GLU A 113 8.02 -16.93 -16.96
C GLU A 113 8.79 -15.74 -16.37
N GLU A 114 9.72 -15.15 -17.12
CA GLU A 114 10.46 -13.94 -16.72
C GLU A 114 9.52 -12.76 -16.50
N ARG A 115 8.62 -12.49 -17.46
CA ARG A 115 7.62 -11.41 -17.32
C ARG A 115 6.64 -11.65 -16.17
N GLU A 116 6.21 -12.89 -15.96
CA GLU A 116 5.35 -13.25 -14.83
C GLU A 116 6.06 -12.97 -13.49
N LYS A 117 7.35 -13.32 -13.37
CA LYS A 117 8.15 -13.00 -12.19
C LYS A 117 8.32 -11.51 -11.97
N GLU A 118 8.58 -10.73 -13.02
CA GLU A 118 8.70 -9.27 -12.92
C GLU A 118 7.41 -8.65 -12.38
N VAL A 119 6.26 -9.08 -12.90
CA VAL A 119 4.94 -8.60 -12.45
C VAL A 119 4.71 -8.94 -10.97
N LEU A 120 5.04 -10.16 -10.55
CA LEU A 120 4.91 -10.57 -9.14
C LEU A 120 5.84 -9.77 -8.22
N CYS A 121 7.09 -9.57 -8.62
CA CYS A 121 8.07 -8.82 -7.82
C CYS A 121 7.64 -7.37 -7.62
N GLN A 122 7.21 -6.69 -8.69
CA GLN A 122 6.69 -5.32 -8.60
C GLN A 122 5.48 -5.21 -7.66
N GLN A 123 4.64 -6.24 -7.60
CA GLN A 123 3.47 -6.25 -6.72
C GLN A 123 3.86 -6.46 -5.26
N GLU A 124 4.80 -7.35 -4.98
CA GLU A 124 5.36 -7.53 -3.64
C GLU A 124 5.99 -6.23 -3.14
N GLU A 125 6.72 -5.50 -3.99
CA GLU A 125 7.27 -4.18 -3.66
C GLU A 125 6.19 -3.15 -3.32
N ILE A 126 5.11 -3.09 -4.11
CA ILE A 126 3.98 -2.19 -3.84
C ILE A 126 3.31 -2.55 -2.51
N LEU A 127 3.03 -3.82 -2.25
CA LEU A 127 2.41 -4.26 -1.00
C LEU A 127 3.29 -3.96 0.20
N ALA A 128 4.60 -4.20 0.11
CA ALA A 128 5.55 -3.86 1.15
C ALA A 128 5.57 -2.33 1.41
N SER A 129 5.51 -1.51 0.36
CA SER A 129 5.41 -0.06 0.49
C SER A 129 4.11 0.38 1.17
N VAL A 130 3.00 -0.30 0.90
CA VAL A 130 1.70 -0.03 1.55
C VAL A 130 1.76 -0.37 3.05
N GLU A 131 2.37 -1.49 3.40
CA GLU A 131 2.57 -1.88 4.80
C GLU A 131 3.49 -0.90 5.56
N ASP A 132 4.56 -0.44 4.93
CA ASP A 132 5.47 0.57 5.51
C ASP A 132 4.74 1.89 5.75
N GLU A 133 3.95 2.36 4.79
CA GLU A 133 3.18 3.59 4.94
C GLU A 133 2.07 3.45 6.00
N ARG A 134 1.44 2.28 6.10
CA ARG A 134 0.50 1.96 7.21
C ARG A 134 1.20 2.12 8.55
N LYS A 135 2.40 1.57 8.71
CA LYS A 135 3.17 1.67 9.95
C LYS A 135 3.45 3.13 10.32
N LYS A 136 3.90 3.96 9.37
CA LYS A 136 4.13 5.40 9.59
C LYS A 136 2.86 6.14 10.02
N MET A 137 1.72 5.82 9.39
CA MET A 137 0.44 6.42 9.78
C MET A 137 0.03 6.04 11.21
N LEU A 138 0.22 4.78 11.61
CA LEU A 138 -0.06 4.33 12.98
C LEU A 138 0.86 4.99 14.00
N GLU A 139 2.16 5.12 13.70
CA GLU A 139 3.11 5.85 14.54
C GLU A 139 2.71 7.32 14.70
N LYS A 140 2.23 7.95 13.62
CA LYS A 140 1.73 9.33 13.68
C LYS A 140 0.47 9.46 14.54
N ILE A 141 -0.50 8.56 14.39
CA ILE A 141 -1.71 8.54 15.23
C ILE A 141 -1.34 8.42 16.71
N GLU A 142 -0.35 7.58 17.04
CA GLU A 142 0.17 7.45 18.41
C GLU A 142 0.80 8.75 18.92
N GLN A 143 1.62 9.42 18.09
CA GLN A 143 2.25 10.69 18.46
C GLN A 143 1.21 11.79 18.70
N ASP A 144 0.23 11.92 17.81
CA ASP A 144 -0.84 12.92 17.90
C ASP A 144 -1.70 12.69 19.17
N TYR A 145 -1.96 11.43 19.52
CA TYR A 145 -2.62 11.06 20.78
C TYR A 145 -1.81 11.48 22.01
N GLN A 146 -0.50 11.16 22.04
CA GLN A 146 0.37 11.51 23.17
C GLN A 146 0.57 13.03 23.32
N GLU A 147 0.60 13.76 22.20
CA GLU A 147 0.63 15.23 22.22
C GLU A 147 -0.67 15.81 22.76
N SER A 148 -1.82 15.29 22.33
CA SER A 148 -3.14 15.72 22.81
C SER A 148 -3.30 15.52 24.32
N MET A 149 -2.89 14.36 24.84
CA MET A 149 -2.89 14.07 26.27
C MET A 149 -2.01 15.05 27.06
N ARG A 150 -0.77 15.29 26.62
CA ARG A 150 0.15 16.25 27.27
C ARG A 150 -0.39 17.68 27.25
N ASN A 151 -0.99 18.10 26.15
CA ASN A 151 -1.55 19.44 26.01
C ASN A 151 -2.71 19.67 27.00
N VAL A 152 -3.59 18.68 27.18
CA VAL A 152 -4.70 18.77 28.14
C VAL A 152 -4.19 18.85 29.58
N GLU A 153 -3.17 18.08 29.95
CA GLU A 153 -2.51 18.19 31.25
C GLU A 153 -1.91 19.58 31.47
N GLY A 154 -1.20 20.11 30.46
CA GLY A 154 -0.58 21.43 30.51
C GLY A 154 -1.59 22.58 30.67
N VAL A 155 -2.68 22.55 29.89
CA VAL A 155 -3.74 23.57 29.96
C VAL A 155 -4.39 23.60 31.35
N TYR A 156 -4.60 22.43 31.97
CA TYR A 156 -5.14 22.36 33.31
C TYR A 156 -4.21 22.99 34.37
N GLU A 157 -2.92 22.64 34.33
CA GLU A 157 -1.96 23.16 35.32
C GLU A 157 -1.75 24.68 35.17
N ILE A 158 -1.75 25.21 33.94
CA ILE A 158 -1.72 26.67 33.69
C ILE A 158 -2.93 27.34 34.34
N ARG A 159 -4.15 26.82 34.11
CA ARG A 159 -5.38 27.41 34.64
C ARG A 159 -5.44 27.35 36.17
N LYS A 160 -4.87 26.31 36.79
CA LYS A 160 -4.73 26.20 38.24
C LYS A 160 -3.81 27.29 38.80
N LEU A 161 -2.67 27.54 38.15
CA LEU A 161 -1.73 28.59 38.56
C LEU A 161 -2.37 29.98 38.43
N GLU A 162 -3.10 30.25 37.35
CA GLU A 162 -3.83 31.51 37.15
C GLU A 162 -4.90 31.75 38.22
N LEU A 163 -5.65 30.71 38.60
CA LEU A 163 -6.66 30.80 39.67
C LEU A 163 -6.03 31.04 41.04
N ASN A 164 -4.89 30.38 41.34
CA ASN A 164 -4.17 30.61 42.58
C ASN A 164 -3.58 32.01 42.67
N GLN A 165 -3.08 32.57 41.56
CA GLN A 165 -2.62 33.97 41.51
C GLN A 165 -3.77 34.95 41.76
N LYS A 166 -4.96 34.72 41.17
CA LYS A 166 -6.14 35.56 41.43
C LYS A 166 -6.60 35.48 42.89
N ASN A 167 -6.62 34.28 43.48
CA ASN A 167 -7.04 34.11 44.87
C ASN A 167 -6.03 34.70 45.87
N GLY A 168 -4.72 34.61 45.58
CA GLY A 168 -3.67 35.28 46.36
C GLY A 168 -3.75 36.81 46.27
N ALA A 169 -4.11 37.36 45.11
CA ALA A 169 -4.32 38.80 44.92
C ALA A 169 -5.54 39.33 45.69
N VAL A 170 -6.62 38.53 45.81
CA VAL A 170 -7.80 38.89 46.61
C VAL A 170 -7.50 38.90 48.11
N SER A 171 -6.63 38.00 48.59
CA SER A 171 -6.19 38.01 50.00
C SER A 171 -5.40 39.27 50.34
N ALA A 172 -4.46 39.68 49.48
CA ALA A 172 -3.66 40.89 49.70
C ALA A 172 -4.48 42.19 49.63
N TYR A 173 -5.57 42.22 48.85
CA TYR A 173 -6.47 43.35 48.76
C TYR A 173 -7.36 43.50 50.01
N ASN A 174 -7.71 42.38 50.66
CA ASN A 174 -8.47 42.40 51.91
C ASN A 174 -7.58 42.76 53.11
N ASP A 175 -6.32 42.28 53.14
CA ASP A 175 -5.37 42.61 54.21
C ASP A 175 -4.91 44.08 54.20
N THR A 176 -5.10 44.80 53.08
CA THR A 176 -4.79 46.24 52.95
C THR A 176 -6.02 47.15 53.15
N ALA A 177 -7.24 46.62 53.11
CA ALA A 177 -8.48 47.38 53.26
C ALA A 177 -8.94 47.54 54.72
N ASP A 178 -8.39 46.74 55.66
CA ASP A 178 -8.72 46.79 57.10
C ASP A 178 -7.87 47.81 57.89
N GLY A 179 -7.10 48.67 57.22
CA GLY A 179 -6.11 49.53 57.84
C GLY A 179 -6.12 50.99 57.41
N GLU A 180 -7.28 51.64 57.28
CA GLU A 180 -7.35 53.13 57.27
C GLU A 180 -8.80 53.61 57.47
N TYR A 181 -9.28 53.58 58.72
CA TYR A 181 -10.28 54.56 59.19
C TYR A 181 -9.58 55.51 60.15
N ASP A 182 -8.85 56.47 59.59
CA ASP A 182 -8.39 57.62 60.37
C ASP A 182 -9.52 58.66 60.43
N THR A 183 -9.92 58.92 61.67
CA THR A 183 -10.91 59.90 62.10
C THR A 183 -10.53 61.31 61.66
N TYR A 184 -11.39 61.97 60.89
CA TYR A 184 -11.43 63.43 60.82
C TYR A 184 -12.75 63.93 61.40
N LEU A 185 -12.69 64.36 62.66
CA LEU A 185 -13.59 65.33 63.29
C LEU A 185 -12.90 66.69 63.26
#